data_AF-A0A535FQQ8-F1
#
_entry.id   AF-A0A535FQQ8-F1
#
_cell.length_a   1.000
_cell.length_b   1.000
_cell.length_c   1.000
_cell.angle_alpha   90.00
_cell.angle_beta   90.00
_cell.angle_gamma   90.00
#
_symmetry.space_group_name_H-M   'P 1'
#
loop_
_entity.id
_entity.type
_entity.pdbx_description
1 polymer ?
#
loop_
_entity_poly.entity_id
_entity_poly.type
_entity_poly.pdbx_seq_one_letter_code
_entity_poly.pdbx_strand_id
1 'polypeptide(L)'
;MDKRLIEVDFPLKQTSLDSVHEKNVRHGHISTLHTWPARRPLAACRAALIATLLPDPGNDEERKIIWEKLAGHIVERIKKKKLPNGHVEEQVTVETEDGILHWGRESNADIQWFRDKIREAYGGRAPRILDPFAGGGAIPLEAMRLGCEVTAIDINPVAWFILKCTLEYPQRLANQLRSLPDFVCQSRDFMEAYFKAKGLKGAALEIQLASLGLQTNQTSQPQLTGIQTHVASIEADLAWHVRAWGWWVLQQAKTDLARFYPTVDGKPTVAYLWARTVTCKNCRATVPLLKTRWLCKKDNKRVVLTMEPNTERTGVVFGVQNDAPSLSKGSSAQKREYDKQLAGGTMSHSGVTCPCCDTIITRESLQQEGLGDRLGTTMTAVIVNGQYGKEYRLPNADEIELVSEAQRELTTTFAQIPFGLPEEKITLDAKGNTWCILYGLDT
;
A
#
# COMPACT_ATOMS: atom_id res chain seq x y z
N MET A 1 35.69 28.15 0.27
CA MET A 1 35.04 26.85 0.01
C MET A 1 34.26 27.05 -1.28
N ASP A 2 34.47 26.19 -2.27
CA ASP A 2 33.72 26.32 -3.53
C ASP A 2 32.25 26.11 -3.23
N LYS A 3 31.40 27.01 -3.74
CA LYS A 3 29.94 26.91 -3.58
C LYS A 3 29.47 25.59 -4.17
N ARG A 4 28.45 24.99 -3.58
CA ARG A 4 27.76 23.83 -4.16
C ARG A 4 26.66 24.30 -5.10
N LEU A 5 26.32 23.46 -6.08
CA LEU A 5 25.24 23.78 -7.02
C LEU A 5 23.96 24.20 -6.29
N ILE A 6 23.57 23.47 -5.24
CA ILE A 6 22.35 23.74 -4.46
C ILE A 6 22.31 25.14 -3.82
N GLU A 7 23.47 25.78 -3.61
CA GLU A 7 23.58 27.14 -3.06
C GLU A 7 23.42 28.22 -4.13
N VAL A 8 23.47 27.86 -5.41
CA VAL A 8 23.47 28.79 -6.55
C VAL A 8 22.22 28.60 -7.41
N ASP A 9 21.85 27.36 -7.73
CA ASP A 9 20.71 27.04 -8.60
C ASP A 9 20.18 25.62 -8.34
N PHE A 10 18.92 25.37 -8.69
CA PHE A 10 18.27 24.08 -8.52
C PHE A 10 17.12 23.89 -9.52
N PRO A 11 17.03 22.75 -10.23
CA PRO A 11 15.96 22.49 -11.21
C PRO A 11 14.62 22.14 -10.53
N LEU A 12 14.05 23.09 -9.79
CA LEU A 12 12.91 22.88 -8.89
C LEU A 12 11.65 22.42 -9.63
N LYS A 13 11.37 23.00 -10.80
CA LYS A 13 10.16 22.72 -11.57
C LYS A 13 10.18 21.28 -12.11
N GLN A 14 11.27 20.88 -12.75
CA GLN A 14 11.48 19.52 -13.25
C GLN A 14 11.46 18.50 -12.11
N THR A 15 12.20 18.77 -11.03
CA THR A 15 12.23 17.90 -9.83
C THR A 15 10.83 17.68 -9.26
N SER A 16 10.00 18.72 -9.23
CA SER A 16 8.61 18.63 -8.75
C SER A 16 7.73 17.81 -9.68
N LEU A 17 7.87 17.97 -11.00
CA LEU A 17 7.12 17.20 -12.00
C LEU A 17 7.43 15.70 -11.89
N ASP A 18 8.71 15.33 -11.85
CA ASP A 18 9.12 13.92 -11.70
C ASP A 18 8.73 13.32 -10.35
N SER A 19 8.82 14.11 -9.27
CA SER A 19 8.35 13.70 -7.94
C SER A 19 6.86 13.39 -7.90
N VAL A 20 6.04 14.10 -8.69
CA VAL A 20 4.60 13.83 -8.82
C VAL A 20 4.37 12.61 -9.71
N HIS A 21 5.14 12.47 -10.79
CA HIS A 21 5.08 11.32 -11.69
C HIS A 21 5.32 10.00 -10.92
N GLU A 22 6.37 9.95 -10.09
CA GLU A 22 6.73 8.77 -9.29
C GLU A 22 5.59 8.27 -8.38
N LYS A 23 4.73 9.17 -7.86
CA LYS A 23 3.57 8.78 -7.03
C LYS A 23 2.57 7.89 -7.78
N ASN A 24 2.60 7.92 -9.11
CA ASN A 24 1.72 7.14 -9.98
C ASN A 24 2.37 5.86 -10.50
N VAL A 25 3.65 5.61 -10.21
CA VAL A 25 4.32 4.37 -10.57
C VAL A 25 3.73 3.21 -9.75
N ARG A 26 3.50 2.09 -10.43
CA ARG A 26 2.85 0.89 -9.86
C ARG A 26 3.70 -0.38 -9.94
N HIS A 27 4.87 -0.32 -10.57
CA HIS A 27 5.77 -1.47 -10.73
C HIS A 27 7.23 -1.02 -10.60
N GLY A 28 8.06 -1.85 -9.96
CA GLY A 28 9.52 -1.67 -9.87
C GLY A 28 10.00 -0.58 -8.92
N HIS A 29 9.13 0.33 -8.48
CA HIS A 29 9.49 1.41 -7.54
C HIS A 29 9.51 0.91 -6.09
N ILE A 30 10.38 1.46 -5.25
CA ILE A 30 10.52 1.02 -3.85
C ILE A 30 9.23 1.17 -3.03
N SER A 31 8.34 2.11 -3.40
CA SER A 31 7.00 2.26 -2.78
C SER A 31 6.06 1.10 -3.06
N THR A 32 6.34 0.31 -4.10
CA THR A 32 5.58 -0.89 -4.41
C THR A 32 6.15 -2.13 -3.73
N LEU A 33 7.36 -2.04 -3.16
CA LEU A 33 7.96 -3.12 -2.39
C LEU A 33 7.48 -3.11 -0.94
N HIS A 34 7.48 -1.93 -0.31
CA HIS A 34 6.94 -1.73 1.03
C HIS A 34 6.48 -0.27 1.18
N THR A 35 5.38 -0.07 1.90
CA THR A 35 4.84 1.26 2.19
C THR A 35 5.57 1.86 3.40
N TRP A 36 5.97 3.13 3.32
CA TRP A 36 6.53 3.86 4.46
C TRP A 36 5.92 5.26 4.55
N PRO A 37 5.49 5.72 5.75
CA PRO A 37 4.97 7.07 5.92
C PRO A 37 5.97 8.13 5.46
N ALA A 38 5.47 9.19 4.81
CA ALA A 38 6.24 10.37 4.43
C ALA A 38 7.52 10.12 3.61
N ARG A 39 7.63 8.97 2.92
CA ARG A 39 8.78 8.67 2.04
C ARG A 39 8.98 9.78 1.01
N ARG A 40 10.22 10.27 0.91
CA ARG A 40 10.61 11.28 -0.07
C ARG A 40 10.65 10.67 -1.48
N PRO A 41 10.20 11.39 -2.53
CA PRO A 41 10.37 10.97 -3.92
C PRO A 41 11.85 10.75 -4.25
N LEU A 42 12.15 9.74 -5.06
CA LEU A 42 13.52 9.41 -5.46
C LEU A 42 14.10 10.52 -6.34
N ALA A 43 13.31 11.09 -7.26
CA ALA A 43 13.70 12.25 -8.06
C ALA A 43 14.18 13.42 -7.19
N ALA A 44 13.42 13.77 -6.14
CA ALA A 44 13.81 14.82 -5.20
C ALA A 44 15.11 14.47 -4.45
N CYS A 45 15.26 13.23 -4.00
CA CYS A 45 16.48 12.79 -3.31
C CYS A 45 17.70 12.84 -4.23
N ARG A 46 17.57 12.35 -5.46
CA ARG A 46 18.63 12.36 -6.49
C ARG A 46 19.06 13.77 -6.83
N ALA A 47 18.10 14.67 -7.07
CA ALA A 47 18.37 16.07 -7.36
C ALA A 47 19.11 16.76 -6.22
N ALA A 48 18.62 16.61 -4.98
CA ALA A 48 19.24 17.19 -3.80
C ALA A 48 20.66 16.66 -3.56
N LEU A 49 20.87 15.35 -3.71
CA LEU A 49 22.19 14.73 -3.55
C LEU A 49 23.19 15.23 -4.58
N ILE A 50 22.84 15.23 -5.87
CA ILE A 50 23.72 15.72 -6.93
C ILE A 50 24.06 17.20 -6.72
N ALA A 51 23.05 18.03 -6.44
CA ALA A 51 23.24 19.46 -6.23
C ALA A 51 24.08 19.77 -4.97
N THR A 52 24.04 18.90 -3.95
CA THR A 52 24.85 19.03 -2.74
C THR A 52 26.28 18.52 -2.95
N LEU A 53 26.45 17.43 -3.69
CA LEU A 53 27.74 16.77 -3.88
C LEU A 53 28.64 17.50 -4.88
N LEU A 54 28.07 18.04 -5.96
CA LEU A 54 28.86 18.73 -6.98
C LEU A 54 29.14 20.20 -6.60
N PRO A 55 30.38 20.68 -6.79
CA PRO A 55 30.67 22.10 -6.75
C PRO A 55 29.97 22.81 -7.91
N ASP A 56 29.66 24.09 -7.71
CA ASP A 56 29.24 25.00 -8.76
C ASP A 56 30.40 25.23 -9.74
N PRO A 57 30.22 25.04 -11.06
CA PRO A 57 31.28 25.26 -12.05
C PRO A 57 31.60 26.75 -12.26
N GLY A 58 30.84 27.68 -11.66
CA GLY A 58 31.05 29.12 -11.76
C GLY A 58 30.62 29.75 -13.09
N ASN A 59 30.12 28.95 -14.05
CA ASN A 59 29.57 29.43 -15.31
C ASN A 59 28.21 28.80 -15.65
N ASP A 60 27.40 29.55 -16.38
CA ASP A 60 25.98 29.24 -16.64
C ASP A 60 25.84 28.12 -17.68
N GLU A 61 26.73 28.05 -18.66
CA GLU A 61 26.73 27.03 -19.70
C GLU A 61 26.98 25.63 -19.14
N GLU A 62 27.98 25.46 -18.26
CA GLU A 62 28.26 24.17 -17.61
C GLU A 62 27.15 23.79 -16.62
N ARG A 63 26.60 24.75 -15.88
CA ARG A 63 25.42 24.50 -15.03
C ARG A 63 24.25 23.98 -15.85
N LYS A 64 23.99 24.57 -17.02
CA LYS A 64 22.94 24.14 -17.92
C LYS A 64 23.16 22.70 -18.39
N ILE A 65 24.38 22.32 -18.77
CA ILE A 65 24.71 20.93 -19.15
C ILE A 65 24.42 19.96 -17.99
N ILE A 66 24.80 20.33 -16.76
CA ILE A 66 24.51 19.52 -15.56
C ILE A 66 22.99 19.34 -15.38
N TRP A 67 22.21 20.41 -15.52
CA TRP A 67 20.75 20.36 -15.34
C TRP A 67 20.02 19.65 -16.47
N GLU A 68 20.47 19.74 -17.71
CA GLU A 68 19.92 18.98 -18.82
C GLU A 68 20.12 17.47 -18.61
N LYS A 69 21.32 17.06 -18.18
CA LYS A 69 21.59 15.65 -17.82
C LYS A 69 20.81 15.19 -16.59
N LEU A 70 20.66 16.05 -15.58
CA LEU A 70 19.95 15.71 -14.36
C LEU A 70 18.44 15.62 -14.62
N ALA A 71 17.85 16.72 -15.09
CA ALA A 71 16.43 16.99 -15.01
C ALA A 71 15.75 17.07 -16.39
N GLY A 72 16.52 17.06 -17.48
CA GLY A 72 16.00 17.13 -18.84
C GLY A 72 15.28 18.45 -19.12
N HIS A 73 14.33 18.38 -20.04
CA HIS A 73 13.56 19.53 -20.51
C HIS A 73 12.07 19.35 -20.21
N ILE A 74 11.36 20.47 -20.08
CA ILE A 74 9.93 20.47 -19.86
C ILE A 74 9.22 20.44 -21.20
N VAL A 75 8.30 19.49 -21.36
CA VAL A 75 7.49 19.32 -22.56
C VAL A 75 6.00 19.35 -22.23
N GLU A 76 5.20 19.86 -23.15
CA GLU A 76 3.74 19.81 -23.06
C GLU A 76 3.23 18.62 -23.89
N ARG A 77 2.48 17.73 -23.24
CA ARG A 77 1.79 16.60 -23.91
C ARG A 77 0.29 16.76 -23.81
N ILE A 78 -0.40 16.54 -24.92
CA ILE A 78 -1.86 16.50 -24.98
C ILE A 78 -2.31 15.08 -24.66
N LYS A 79 -2.91 14.87 -23.48
CA LYS A 79 -3.56 13.61 -23.12
C LYS A 79 -5.02 13.66 -23.51
N LYS A 80 -5.42 12.75 -24.41
CA LYS A 80 -6.81 12.57 -24.82
C LYS A 80 -7.47 11.59 -23.87
N LYS A 81 -8.44 12.07 -23.08
CA LYS A 81 -9.22 11.22 -22.18
C LYS A 81 -10.60 11.01 -22.79
N LYS A 82 -10.92 9.75 -23.13
CA LYS A 82 -12.25 9.38 -23.56
C LYS A 82 -13.17 9.30 -22.34
N LEU A 83 -14.15 10.18 -22.29
CA LEU A 83 -15.14 10.21 -21.24
C LEU A 83 -16.19 9.09 -21.47
N PRO A 84 -16.89 8.64 -20.42
CA PRO A 84 -17.91 7.58 -20.53
C PRO A 84 -19.05 7.91 -21.51
N ASN A 85 -19.27 9.19 -21.82
CA ASN A 85 -20.27 9.65 -22.80
C ASN A 85 -19.75 9.62 -24.27
N GLY A 86 -18.55 9.10 -24.51
CA GLY A 86 -17.94 9.01 -25.83
C GLY A 86 -17.20 10.27 -26.29
N HIS A 87 -17.30 11.39 -25.56
CA HIS A 87 -16.55 12.61 -25.86
C HIS A 87 -15.07 12.45 -25.51
N VAL A 88 -14.20 13.07 -26.30
CA VAL A 88 -12.77 13.13 -26.04
C VAL A 88 -12.45 14.49 -25.45
N GLU A 89 -11.96 14.50 -24.22
CA GLU A 89 -11.44 15.71 -23.57
C GLU A 89 -9.91 15.72 -23.78
N GLU A 90 -9.40 16.82 -24.33
CA GLU A 90 -7.98 17.05 -24.46
C GLU A 90 -7.48 17.80 -23.22
N GLN A 91 -6.57 17.19 -22.47
CA GLN A 91 -5.93 17.79 -21.32
C GLN A 91 -4.46 18.00 -21.64
N VAL A 92 -4.00 19.25 -21.64
CA VAL A 92 -2.57 19.57 -21.70
C VAL A 92 -1.96 19.21 -20.35
N THR A 93 -0.97 18.33 -20.37
CA THR A 93 -0.18 17.92 -19.21
C THR A 93 1.26 18.31 -19.44
N VAL A 94 1.88 18.89 -18.41
CA VAL A 94 3.30 19.25 -18.41
C VAL A 94 4.08 18.09 -17.82
N GLU A 95 5.09 17.61 -18.54
CA GLU A 95 5.96 16.50 -18.13
C GLU A 95 7.42 16.86 -18.42
N THR A 96 8.36 16.09 -17.86
CA THR A 96 9.77 16.15 -18.23
C THR A 96 10.07 15.11 -19.30
N GLU A 97 10.94 15.48 -20.23
CA GLU A 97 11.56 14.56 -21.18
C GLU A 97 13.06 14.61 -20.98
N ASP A 98 13.70 13.47 -21.14
CA ASP A 98 15.09 13.25 -20.79
C ASP A 98 15.41 13.33 -19.28
N GLY A 99 16.66 13.68 -18.95
CA GLY A 99 17.18 13.69 -17.59
C GLY A 99 17.26 12.30 -16.94
N ILE A 100 17.93 12.24 -15.79
CA ILE A 100 17.93 11.06 -14.92
C ILE A 100 16.97 11.19 -13.73
N LEU A 101 16.27 12.31 -13.56
CA LEU A 101 15.21 12.45 -12.54
C LEU A 101 13.97 11.61 -12.86
N HIS A 102 13.66 11.47 -14.15
CA HIS A 102 12.50 10.68 -14.59
C HIS A 102 12.64 9.20 -14.22
N TRP A 103 11.56 8.61 -13.70
CA TRP A 103 11.54 7.20 -13.31
C TRP A 103 11.77 6.27 -14.51
N GLY A 104 12.54 5.19 -14.30
CA GLY A 104 12.91 4.22 -15.33
C GLY A 104 14.23 4.54 -16.03
N ARG A 105 14.93 5.59 -15.60
CA ARG A 105 16.24 6.00 -16.14
C ARG A 105 17.41 5.79 -15.17
N GLU A 106 17.23 4.95 -14.16
CA GLU A 106 18.24 4.67 -13.13
C GLU A 106 19.46 3.91 -13.67
N SER A 107 19.35 3.34 -14.88
CA SER A 107 20.44 2.67 -15.61
C SER A 107 20.96 3.49 -16.80
N ASN A 108 20.55 4.75 -16.93
CA ASN A 108 21.03 5.63 -18.00
C ASN A 108 22.53 5.92 -17.85
N ALA A 109 23.26 6.08 -18.96
CA ALA A 109 24.68 6.42 -18.99
C ALA A 109 25.01 7.72 -18.23
N ASP A 110 24.09 8.68 -18.16
CA ASP A 110 24.27 9.92 -17.40
C ASP A 110 24.44 9.67 -15.90
N ILE A 111 23.88 8.58 -15.34
CA ILE A 111 24.16 8.19 -13.94
C ILE A 111 25.66 7.94 -13.75
N GLN A 112 26.32 7.30 -14.73
CA GLN A 112 27.76 7.07 -14.67
C GLN A 112 28.54 8.38 -14.80
N TRP A 113 28.09 9.29 -15.67
CA TRP A 113 28.67 10.62 -15.77
C TRP A 113 28.64 11.38 -14.43
N PHE A 114 27.51 11.33 -13.72
CA PHE A 114 27.39 11.91 -12.38
C PHE A 114 28.30 11.23 -11.35
N ARG A 115 28.41 9.89 -11.37
CA ARG A 115 29.36 9.16 -10.50
C ARG A 115 30.79 9.64 -10.71
N ASP A 116 31.20 9.78 -11.97
CA ASP A 116 32.57 10.18 -12.32
C ASP A 116 32.83 11.64 -11.87
N LYS A 117 31.89 12.55 -12.11
CA LYS A 117 31.98 13.96 -11.66
C LYS A 117 31.98 14.10 -10.15
N ILE A 118 31.15 13.34 -9.44
CA ILE A 118 31.14 13.30 -7.98
C ILE A 118 32.47 12.75 -7.47
N ARG A 119 33.00 11.68 -8.06
CA ARG A 119 34.28 11.10 -7.66
C ARG A 119 35.44 12.05 -7.89
N GLU A 120 35.46 12.75 -9.02
CA GLU A 120 36.43 13.81 -9.35
C GLU A 120 36.41 14.92 -8.29
N ALA A 121 35.22 15.45 -7.97
CA ALA A 121 35.04 16.51 -6.97
C ALA A 121 35.48 16.12 -5.55
N TYR A 122 35.61 14.82 -5.28
CA TYR A 122 36.06 14.30 -3.99
C TYR A 122 37.49 13.75 -4.05
N GLY A 123 38.27 14.03 -5.10
CA GLY A 123 39.68 13.60 -5.19
C GLY A 123 39.84 12.11 -5.45
N GLY A 124 38.94 11.51 -6.22
CA GLY A 124 39.00 10.10 -6.59
C GLY A 124 38.36 9.12 -5.60
N ARG A 125 37.93 9.59 -4.42
CA ARG A 125 37.23 8.77 -3.41
C ARG A 125 35.72 8.84 -3.53
N ALA A 126 35.04 7.80 -3.04
CA ALA A 126 33.60 7.82 -2.85
C ALA A 126 33.24 8.78 -1.69
N PRO A 127 32.27 9.70 -1.87
CA PRO A 127 31.76 10.51 -0.76
C PRO A 127 31.11 9.63 0.30
N ARG A 128 31.23 10.04 1.56
CA ARG A 128 30.51 9.41 2.68
C ARG A 128 29.24 10.18 2.99
N ILE A 129 28.11 9.48 3.01
CA ILE A 129 26.79 10.03 3.34
C ILE A 129 26.28 9.36 4.60
N LEU A 130 25.88 10.17 5.57
CA LEU A 130 25.17 9.74 6.77
C LEU A 130 23.74 10.24 6.68
N ASP A 131 22.77 9.33 6.68
CA ASP A 131 21.36 9.64 6.87
C ASP A 131 20.92 9.10 8.24
N PRO A 132 20.85 9.94 9.29
CA PRO A 132 20.53 9.49 10.64
C PRO A 132 19.02 9.24 10.85
N PHE A 133 18.17 9.58 9.88
CA PHE A 133 16.71 9.47 9.95
C PHE A 133 16.16 8.90 8.64
N ALA A 134 16.74 7.79 8.19
CA ALA A 134 16.59 7.32 6.83
C ALA A 134 15.18 6.81 6.50
N GLY A 135 14.40 6.40 7.51
CA GLY A 135 13.03 5.92 7.36
C GLY A 135 12.92 4.85 6.26
N GLY A 136 12.20 5.18 5.20
CA GLY A 136 11.98 4.29 4.06
C GLY A 136 13.15 4.17 3.07
N GLY A 137 14.31 4.78 3.34
CA GLY A 137 15.55 4.54 2.61
C GLY A 137 15.72 5.24 1.27
N ALA A 138 14.93 6.28 0.97
CA ALA A 138 14.97 6.97 -0.34
C ALA A 138 16.31 7.68 -0.60
N ILE A 139 16.76 8.53 0.32
CA ILE A 139 18.04 9.24 0.24
C ILE A 139 19.23 8.26 0.17
N PRO A 140 19.38 7.30 1.10
CA PRO A 140 20.52 6.40 1.05
C PRO A 140 20.54 5.53 -0.21
N LEU A 141 19.37 5.11 -0.73
CA LEU A 141 19.31 4.37 -1.99
C LEU A 141 19.83 5.20 -3.17
N GLU A 142 19.41 6.46 -3.30
CA GLU A 142 19.90 7.34 -4.36
C GLU A 142 21.39 7.66 -4.19
N ALA A 143 21.86 7.86 -2.96
CA ALA A 143 23.28 8.06 -2.68
C ALA A 143 24.12 6.84 -3.09
N MET A 144 23.64 5.62 -2.83
CA MET A 144 24.28 4.38 -3.30
C MET A 144 24.29 4.28 -4.82
N ARG A 145 23.20 4.68 -5.50
CA ARG A 145 23.15 4.75 -6.97
C ARG A 145 24.17 5.73 -7.54
N LEU A 146 24.49 6.80 -6.83
CA LEU A 146 25.52 7.78 -7.19
C LEU A 146 26.95 7.36 -6.78
N GLY A 147 27.14 6.15 -6.25
CA GLY A 147 28.45 5.63 -5.89
C GLY A 147 29.00 6.15 -4.56
N CYS A 148 28.15 6.65 -3.66
CA CYS A 148 28.54 7.07 -2.33
C CYS A 148 28.69 5.87 -1.37
N GLU A 149 29.56 6.02 -0.38
CA GLU A 149 29.61 5.18 0.83
C GLU A 149 28.52 5.66 1.79
N VAL A 150 27.50 4.84 2.04
CA VAL A 150 26.30 5.28 2.77
C VAL A 150 26.19 4.58 4.12
N THR A 151 25.94 5.37 5.16
CA THR A 151 25.49 4.89 6.48
C THR A 151 24.08 5.42 6.71
N ALA A 152 23.11 4.52 6.82
CA ALA A 152 21.72 4.84 7.09
C ALA A 152 21.34 4.33 8.48
N ILE A 153 20.70 5.19 9.29
CA ILE A 153 20.28 4.88 10.65
C ILE A 153 18.80 5.22 10.78
N ASP A 154 18.09 4.41 11.55
CA ASP A 154 16.77 4.74 12.05
C ASP A 154 16.55 4.03 13.39
N ILE A 155 15.91 4.72 14.33
CA ILE A 155 15.57 4.15 15.63
C ILE A 155 14.37 3.19 15.55
N ASN A 156 13.50 3.37 14.55
CA ASN A 156 12.34 2.52 14.37
C ASN A 156 12.80 1.16 13.83
N PRO A 157 12.52 0.04 14.52
CA PRO A 157 12.98 -1.29 14.09
C PRO A 157 12.38 -1.71 12.74
N VAL A 158 11.18 -1.23 12.40
CA VAL A 158 10.55 -1.47 11.09
C VAL A 158 11.29 -0.70 9.99
N ALA A 159 11.66 0.56 10.24
CA ALA A 159 12.49 1.34 9.32
C ALA A 159 13.85 0.67 9.12
N TRP A 160 14.52 0.30 10.21
CA TRP A 160 15.80 -0.41 10.16
C TRP A 160 15.71 -1.68 9.29
N PHE A 161 14.69 -2.50 9.49
CA PHE A 161 14.49 -3.71 8.70
C PHE A 161 14.24 -3.40 7.21
N ILE A 162 13.45 -2.35 6.93
CA ILE A 162 13.23 -1.83 5.57
C ILE A 162 14.55 -1.40 4.92
N LEU A 163 15.44 -0.72 5.66
CA LEU A 163 16.75 -0.31 5.16
C LEU A 163 17.62 -1.53 4.82
N LYS A 164 17.63 -2.57 5.66
CA LYS A 164 18.34 -3.83 5.36
C LYS A 164 17.83 -4.46 4.06
N CYS A 165 16.52 -4.50 3.88
CA CYS A 165 15.87 -5.04 2.68
C CYS A 165 16.09 -4.20 1.43
N THR A 166 16.21 -2.88 1.56
CA THR A 166 16.30 -1.95 0.41
C THR A 166 17.74 -1.69 -0.02
N LEU A 167 18.65 -1.63 0.93
CA LEU A 167 20.03 -1.17 0.72
C LEU A 167 21.01 -2.34 0.75
N GLU A 168 20.98 -3.14 1.81
CA GLU A 168 22.04 -4.12 2.09
C GLU A 168 21.81 -5.47 1.42
N TYR A 169 20.65 -6.10 1.61
CA TYR A 169 20.40 -7.44 1.09
C TYR A 169 20.45 -7.52 -0.43
N PRO A 170 19.90 -6.56 -1.21
CA PRO A 170 20.04 -6.57 -2.65
C PRO A 170 21.50 -6.50 -3.08
N GLN A 171 22.34 -5.67 -2.44
CA GLN A 171 23.76 -5.60 -2.79
C GLN A 171 24.52 -6.87 -2.39
N ARG A 172 24.29 -7.37 -1.19
CA ARG A 172 25.01 -8.53 -0.66
C ARG A 172 24.64 -9.83 -1.36
N LEU A 173 23.39 -9.97 -1.78
CA LEU A 173 22.83 -11.23 -2.29
C LEU A 173 22.45 -11.17 -3.78
N ALA A 174 22.62 -10.02 -4.45
CA ALA A 174 22.43 -9.94 -5.90
C ALA A 174 23.30 -10.99 -6.60
N ASN A 175 22.74 -11.56 -7.67
CA ASN A 175 23.38 -12.59 -8.51
C ASN A 175 23.74 -13.90 -7.78
N GLN A 176 23.40 -14.06 -6.50
CA GLN A 176 23.50 -15.35 -5.82
C GLN A 176 22.27 -16.19 -6.13
N LEU A 177 22.49 -17.44 -6.49
CA LEU A 177 21.45 -18.45 -6.61
C LEU A 177 21.50 -19.36 -5.38
N ARG A 178 20.32 -19.72 -4.87
CA ARG A 178 20.15 -20.64 -3.74
C ARG A 178 19.00 -21.58 -4.02
N SER A 179 19.12 -22.83 -3.58
CA SER A 179 18.04 -23.82 -3.67
C SER A 179 16.76 -23.28 -3.04
N LEU A 180 15.65 -23.37 -3.78
CA LEU A 180 14.33 -23.01 -3.27
C LEU A 180 13.93 -23.94 -2.11
N PRO A 181 13.17 -23.43 -1.13
CA PRO A 181 12.62 -24.28 -0.08
C PRO A 181 11.69 -25.37 -0.63
N ASP A 182 11.74 -26.57 -0.04
CA ASP A 182 10.96 -27.72 -0.51
C ASP A 182 9.45 -27.45 -0.58
N PHE A 183 8.92 -26.66 0.35
CA PHE A 183 7.48 -26.36 0.43
C PHE A 183 6.95 -25.63 -0.82
N VAL A 184 7.78 -24.82 -1.51
CA VAL A 184 7.37 -24.19 -2.77
C VAL A 184 7.57 -25.10 -3.96
N CYS A 185 8.56 -25.99 -3.92
CA CYS A 185 8.80 -26.98 -4.97
C CYS A 185 7.63 -27.97 -5.10
N GLN A 186 6.86 -28.17 -4.04
CA GLN A 186 5.64 -28.98 -4.02
C GLN A 186 4.39 -28.20 -4.47
N SER A 187 4.47 -26.88 -4.66
CA SER A 187 3.35 -26.05 -5.07
C SER A 187 3.34 -25.85 -6.59
N ARG A 188 2.36 -26.45 -7.27
CA ARG A 188 2.18 -26.29 -8.72
C ARG A 188 2.03 -24.81 -9.11
N ASP A 189 1.17 -24.06 -8.43
CA ASP A 189 0.92 -22.64 -8.74
C ASP A 189 2.19 -21.80 -8.63
N PHE A 190 3.00 -22.04 -7.58
CA PHE A 190 4.25 -21.32 -7.39
C PHE A 190 5.27 -21.68 -8.48
N MET A 191 5.47 -22.97 -8.73
CA MET A 191 6.43 -23.46 -9.72
C MET A 191 6.03 -23.09 -11.15
N GLU A 192 4.75 -23.04 -11.46
CA GLU A 192 4.25 -22.56 -12.74
C GLU A 192 4.60 -21.09 -12.95
N ALA A 193 4.35 -20.24 -11.94
CA ALA A 193 4.73 -18.83 -11.98
C ALA A 193 6.26 -18.67 -12.12
N TYR A 194 7.04 -19.49 -11.41
CA TYR A 194 8.51 -19.52 -11.50
C TYR A 194 9.00 -19.82 -12.92
N PHE A 195 8.57 -20.94 -13.48
CA PHE A 195 9.00 -21.37 -14.81
C PHE A 195 8.51 -20.44 -15.92
N LYS A 196 7.28 -19.89 -15.81
CA LYS A 196 6.78 -18.86 -16.73
C LYS A 196 7.66 -17.61 -16.72
N ALA A 197 8.11 -17.17 -15.54
CA ALA A 197 9.01 -16.03 -15.42
C ALA A 197 10.41 -16.30 -16.00
N LYS A 198 10.83 -17.58 -16.05
CA LYS A 198 12.04 -18.03 -16.77
C LYS A 198 11.82 -18.26 -18.27
N GLY A 199 10.62 -17.96 -18.79
CA GLY A 199 10.30 -18.02 -20.21
C GLY A 199 9.67 -19.33 -20.69
N LEU A 200 9.45 -20.31 -19.81
CA LEU A 200 8.84 -21.58 -20.20
C LEU A 200 7.34 -21.44 -20.43
N LYS A 201 6.83 -22.10 -21.48
CA LYS A 201 5.42 -22.07 -21.91
C LYS A 201 5.01 -23.40 -22.52
N GLY A 202 3.70 -23.65 -22.60
CA GLY A 202 3.12 -24.80 -23.30
C GLY A 202 3.66 -26.14 -22.81
N ALA A 203 3.97 -27.05 -23.74
CA ALA A 203 4.45 -28.40 -23.42
C ALA A 203 5.75 -28.40 -22.59
N ALA A 204 6.66 -27.46 -22.83
CA ALA A 204 7.92 -27.37 -22.08
C ALA A 204 7.69 -27.03 -20.59
N LEU A 205 6.68 -26.20 -20.30
CA LEU A 205 6.28 -25.89 -18.93
C LEU A 205 5.68 -27.12 -18.24
N GLU A 206 4.77 -27.83 -18.91
CA GLU A 206 4.15 -29.03 -18.34
C GLU A 206 5.16 -30.17 -18.12
N ILE A 207 6.16 -30.33 -19.00
CA ILE A 207 7.25 -31.31 -18.80
C ILE A 207 8.03 -31.00 -17.51
N GLN A 208 8.34 -29.72 -17.27
CA GLN A 208 9.07 -29.32 -16.06
C GLN A 208 8.21 -29.40 -14.79
N LEU A 209 6.90 -29.16 -14.88
CA LEU A 209 6.02 -29.39 -13.73
C LEU A 209 5.86 -30.88 -13.44
N ALA A 210 5.73 -31.71 -14.49
CA ALA A 210 5.63 -33.15 -14.35
C ALA A 210 6.92 -33.80 -13.80
N SER A 211 8.11 -33.26 -14.12
CA SER A 211 9.38 -33.74 -13.53
C SER A 211 9.45 -33.50 -12.02
N LEU A 212 8.68 -32.55 -11.49
CA LEU A 212 8.50 -32.29 -10.06
C LEU A 212 7.31 -33.06 -9.46
N GLY A 213 6.62 -33.90 -10.23
CA GLY A 213 5.42 -34.61 -9.81
C GLY A 213 4.13 -33.75 -9.78
N LEU A 214 4.15 -32.54 -10.36
CA LEU A 214 3.06 -31.56 -10.28
C LEU A 214 2.12 -31.63 -11.49
N GLN A 215 1.40 -32.74 -11.64
CA GLN A 215 0.46 -32.95 -12.76
C GLN A 215 -0.90 -32.27 -12.54
N THR A 216 -1.58 -31.89 -13.62
CA THR A 216 -2.86 -31.14 -13.62
C THR A 216 -4.07 -31.89 -13.05
N ASN A 217 -3.96 -33.20 -12.79
CA ASN A 217 -5.09 -34.07 -12.39
C ASN A 217 -5.07 -34.54 -10.92
N GLN A 218 -4.26 -33.93 -10.04
CA GLN A 218 -4.35 -34.18 -8.61
C GLN A 218 -5.01 -33.00 -7.90
N THR A 219 -6.24 -33.22 -7.43
CA THR A 219 -6.98 -32.30 -6.57
C THR A 219 -6.18 -32.03 -5.30
N SER A 220 -5.90 -30.75 -5.07
CA SER A 220 -5.05 -30.24 -3.99
C SER A 220 -5.54 -30.65 -2.59
N GLN A 221 -5.01 -31.74 -2.05
CA GLN A 221 -4.79 -31.91 -0.62
C GLN A 221 -3.33 -32.35 -0.44
N PRO A 222 -2.56 -31.71 0.45
CA PRO A 222 -1.21 -32.16 0.74
C PRO A 222 -1.28 -33.48 1.52
N GLN A 223 -1.23 -34.61 0.82
CA GLN A 223 -0.88 -35.87 1.45
C GLN A 223 0.64 -35.88 1.65
N LEU A 224 1.06 -35.82 2.92
CA LEU A 224 2.42 -36.13 3.36
C LEU A 224 2.72 -37.61 3.07
N THR A 225 3.09 -37.93 1.82
CA THR A 225 3.64 -39.24 1.49
C THR A 225 5.17 -39.16 1.58
N GLY A 226 5.71 -39.87 2.57
CA GLY A 226 7.14 -39.90 2.92
C GLY A 226 8.01 -40.67 1.93
N ILE A 227 7.95 -40.35 0.64
CA ILE A 227 8.92 -40.82 -0.36
C ILE A 227 9.57 -39.58 -0.97
N GLN A 228 10.74 -39.21 -0.43
CA GLN A 228 11.59 -38.17 -1.00
C GLN A 228 12.18 -38.68 -2.32
N THR A 229 11.46 -38.44 -3.42
CA THR A 229 12.12 -38.36 -4.72
C THR A 229 13.09 -37.20 -4.67
N HIS A 230 14.37 -37.43 -4.94
CA HIS A 230 15.39 -36.39 -5.03
C HIS A 230 14.98 -35.39 -6.11
N VAL A 231 14.27 -34.32 -5.71
CA VAL A 231 14.01 -33.17 -6.58
C VAL A 231 15.36 -32.52 -6.79
N ALA A 232 15.83 -32.45 -8.05
CA ALA A 232 17.01 -31.67 -8.38
C ALA A 232 16.85 -30.26 -7.80
N SER A 233 17.84 -29.78 -7.04
CA SER A 233 17.71 -28.53 -6.30
C SER A 233 17.45 -27.37 -7.26
N ILE A 234 16.23 -26.85 -7.26
CA ILE A 234 15.85 -25.72 -8.11
C ILE A 234 16.44 -24.47 -7.49
N GLU A 235 17.43 -23.88 -8.16
CA GLU A 235 18.02 -22.64 -7.65
C GLU A 235 17.26 -21.41 -8.11
N ALA A 236 17.17 -20.42 -7.24
CA ALA A 236 16.55 -19.14 -7.53
C ALA A 236 17.27 -17.97 -6.82
N ASP A 237 17.06 -16.76 -7.34
CA ASP A 237 17.60 -15.53 -6.76
C ASP A 237 16.84 -15.06 -5.51
N LEU A 238 17.36 -14.01 -4.86
CA LEU A 238 16.74 -13.41 -3.68
C LEU A 238 15.26 -13.04 -3.89
N ALA A 239 14.89 -12.53 -5.07
CA ALA A 239 13.52 -12.08 -5.31
C ALA A 239 12.54 -13.25 -5.26
N TRP A 240 12.94 -14.42 -5.78
CA TRP A 240 12.16 -15.65 -5.68
C TRP A 240 12.12 -16.25 -4.28
N HIS A 241 13.21 -16.14 -3.52
CA HIS A 241 13.21 -16.51 -2.10
C HIS A 241 12.23 -15.65 -1.28
N VAL A 242 12.21 -14.33 -1.50
CA VAL A 242 11.23 -13.43 -0.86
C VAL A 242 9.80 -13.82 -1.24
N ARG A 243 9.56 -14.15 -2.51
CA ARG A 243 8.24 -14.65 -2.97
C ARG A 243 7.87 -15.97 -2.30
N ALA A 244 8.82 -16.89 -2.13
CA ALA A 244 8.57 -18.19 -1.51
C ALA A 244 8.13 -18.03 -0.05
N TRP A 245 8.87 -17.25 0.74
CA TRP A 245 8.51 -16.99 2.14
C TRP A 245 7.24 -16.15 2.27
N GLY A 246 7.02 -15.16 1.39
CA GLY A 246 5.76 -14.40 1.36
C GLY A 246 4.56 -15.29 1.00
N TRP A 247 4.74 -16.23 0.08
CA TRP A 247 3.74 -17.25 -0.23
C TRP A 247 3.46 -18.15 0.97
N TRP A 248 4.50 -18.61 1.68
CA TRP A 248 4.34 -19.45 2.87
C TRP A 248 3.55 -18.75 3.97
N VAL A 249 3.89 -17.49 4.28
CA VAL A 249 3.15 -16.67 5.26
C VAL A 249 1.68 -16.53 4.84
N LEU A 250 1.43 -16.30 3.54
CA LEU A 250 0.06 -16.21 3.02
C LEU A 250 -0.71 -17.53 3.16
N GLN A 251 -0.08 -18.68 2.91
CA GLN A 251 -0.74 -19.98 3.09
C GLN A 251 -1.01 -20.26 4.56
N GLN A 252 -0.05 -19.99 5.45
CA GLN A 252 -0.25 -20.17 6.88
C GLN A 252 -1.39 -19.29 7.39
N ALA A 253 -1.40 -18.01 7.04
CA ALA A 253 -2.48 -17.09 7.40
C ALA A 253 -3.83 -17.54 6.83
N LYS A 254 -3.89 -18.07 5.60
CA LYS A 254 -5.13 -18.62 5.03
C LYS A 254 -5.62 -19.82 5.83
N THR A 255 -4.74 -20.73 6.21
CA THR A 255 -5.07 -21.91 7.03
C THR A 255 -5.59 -21.48 8.40
N ASP A 256 -4.86 -20.62 9.10
CA ASP A 256 -5.18 -20.19 10.46
C ASP A 256 -6.50 -19.40 10.51
N LEU A 257 -6.76 -18.59 9.48
CA LEU A 257 -7.96 -17.76 9.41
C LEU A 257 -9.15 -18.44 8.71
N ALA A 258 -8.99 -19.62 8.10
CA ALA A 258 -10.01 -20.24 7.26
C ALA A 258 -11.38 -20.36 7.95
N ARG A 259 -11.40 -20.73 9.24
CA ARG A 259 -12.63 -20.88 10.01
C ARG A 259 -13.43 -19.57 10.17
N PHE A 260 -12.74 -18.44 10.17
CA PHE A 260 -13.37 -17.12 10.32
C PHE A 260 -13.84 -16.54 8.99
N TYR A 261 -13.54 -17.18 7.87
CA TYR A 261 -13.94 -16.74 6.53
C TYR A 261 -14.65 -17.90 5.79
N PRO A 262 -15.81 -18.36 6.29
CA PRO A 262 -16.51 -19.51 5.73
C PRO A 262 -16.96 -19.26 4.27
N THR A 263 -17.17 -20.35 3.54
CA THR A 263 -17.84 -20.31 2.24
C THR A 263 -19.33 -20.47 2.45
N VAL A 264 -20.10 -19.44 2.11
CA VAL A 264 -21.57 -19.42 2.25
C VAL A 264 -22.19 -19.43 0.86
N ASP A 265 -23.16 -20.32 0.62
CA ASP A 265 -23.80 -20.53 -0.69
C ASP A 265 -22.79 -20.76 -1.84
N GLY A 266 -21.71 -21.50 -1.56
CA GLY A 266 -20.63 -21.75 -2.52
C GLY A 266 -19.77 -20.53 -2.84
N LYS A 267 -19.92 -19.40 -2.12
CA LYS A 267 -19.16 -18.17 -2.31
C LYS A 267 -18.21 -17.93 -1.13
N PRO A 268 -16.89 -17.97 -1.34
CA PRO A 268 -15.92 -17.73 -0.28
C PRO A 268 -16.04 -16.32 0.30
N THR A 269 -16.08 -16.19 1.62
CA THR A 269 -16.04 -14.88 2.28
C THR A 269 -14.66 -14.25 2.13
N VAL A 270 -14.64 -13.00 1.68
CA VAL A 270 -13.43 -12.23 1.39
C VAL A 270 -13.11 -11.27 2.52
N ALA A 271 -14.13 -10.58 3.04
CA ALA A 271 -13.97 -9.58 4.09
C ALA A 271 -15.29 -9.25 4.77
N TYR A 272 -15.20 -8.81 6.01
CA TYR A 272 -16.29 -8.22 6.77
C TYR A 272 -16.12 -6.69 6.83
N LEU A 273 -17.22 -5.96 6.63
CA LEU A 273 -17.25 -4.51 6.75
C LEU A 273 -17.87 -4.11 8.08
N TRP A 274 -17.14 -3.29 8.83
CA TRP A 274 -17.46 -2.92 10.20
C TRP A 274 -17.63 -1.42 10.34
N ALA A 275 -18.51 -1.02 11.27
CA ALA A 275 -18.60 0.34 11.75
C ALA A 275 -18.38 0.36 13.26
N ARG A 276 -17.63 1.36 13.75
CA ARG A 276 -17.68 1.72 15.17
C ARG A 276 -19.07 2.23 15.50
N THR A 277 -19.52 2.07 16.73
CA THR A 277 -20.83 2.55 17.18
C THR A 277 -20.70 3.44 18.40
N VAL A 278 -21.68 4.31 18.61
CA VAL A 278 -21.80 5.14 19.81
C VAL A 278 -23.25 5.11 20.30
N THR A 279 -23.45 5.20 21.61
CA THR A 279 -24.79 5.38 22.19
C THR A 279 -25.22 6.83 22.09
N CYS A 280 -26.38 7.08 21.48
CA CYS A 280 -26.98 8.41 21.46
C CYS A 280 -27.35 8.86 22.88
N LYS A 281 -26.87 10.03 23.30
CA LYS A 281 -27.18 10.57 24.65
C LYS A 281 -28.64 10.99 24.82
N ASN A 282 -29.36 11.22 23.71
CA ASN A 282 -30.77 11.61 23.73
C ASN A 282 -31.71 10.39 23.80
N CYS A 283 -31.70 9.53 22.76
CA CYS A 283 -32.63 8.41 22.65
C CYS A 283 -32.04 7.06 23.07
N ARG A 284 -30.77 7.01 23.51
CA ARG A 284 -30.04 5.78 23.88
C ARG A 284 -29.84 4.77 22.75
N ALA A 285 -30.22 5.10 21.52
CA ALA A 285 -30.00 4.23 20.36
C ALA A 285 -28.51 4.00 20.08
N THR A 286 -28.17 2.81 19.58
CA THR A 286 -26.83 2.50 19.08
C THR A 286 -26.70 3.03 17.64
N VAL A 287 -25.79 3.98 17.43
CA VAL A 287 -25.59 4.67 16.16
C VAL A 287 -24.26 4.25 15.52
N PRO A 288 -24.26 3.68 14.31
CA PRO A 288 -23.02 3.37 13.60
C PRO A 288 -22.34 4.64 13.09
N LEU A 289 -21.02 4.70 13.14
CA LEU A 289 -20.17 5.79 12.68
C LEU A 289 -19.76 5.55 11.21
N LEU A 290 -20.55 6.05 10.28
CA LEU A 290 -20.34 5.85 8.84
C LEU A 290 -20.08 7.18 8.14
N LYS A 291 -18.92 7.32 7.47
CA LYS A 291 -18.67 8.46 6.57
C LYS A 291 -19.44 8.34 5.26
N THR A 292 -19.66 7.11 4.80
CA THR A 292 -20.41 6.79 3.60
C THR A 292 -21.05 5.42 3.74
N ARG A 293 -22.17 5.22 3.03
CA ARG A 293 -22.87 3.95 2.88
C ARG A 293 -22.55 3.26 1.54
N TRP A 294 -21.64 3.78 0.74
CA TRP A 294 -21.20 3.12 -0.50
C TRP A 294 -20.39 1.86 -0.18
N LEU A 295 -20.88 0.69 -0.59
CA LEU A 295 -20.14 -0.58 -0.55
C LEU A 295 -19.32 -0.80 -1.83
N CYS A 296 -19.86 -0.38 -2.97
CA CYS A 296 -19.18 -0.33 -4.25
C CYS A 296 -19.64 0.89 -5.04
N LYS A 297 -18.70 1.65 -5.61
CA LYS A 297 -19.01 2.82 -6.43
C LYS A 297 -18.16 2.86 -7.70
N LYS A 298 -18.44 1.93 -8.61
CA LYS A 298 -17.87 1.87 -9.96
C LYS A 298 -18.97 2.14 -10.99
N ASP A 299 -18.60 2.61 -12.17
CA ASP A 299 -19.58 2.93 -13.23
C ASP A 299 -20.44 1.73 -13.64
N ASN A 300 -19.87 0.52 -13.58
CA ASN A 300 -20.54 -0.73 -13.92
C ASN A 300 -21.03 -1.54 -12.70
N LYS A 301 -20.84 -1.04 -11.46
CA LYS A 301 -21.29 -1.71 -10.24
C LYS A 301 -21.46 -0.71 -9.10
N ARG A 302 -22.70 -0.47 -8.69
CA ARG A 302 -23.08 0.50 -7.66
C ARG A 302 -23.90 -0.21 -6.59
N VAL A 303 -23.34 -0.31 -5.39
CA VAL A 303 -23.95 -1.05 -4.27
C VAL A 303 -23.92 -0.16 -3.03
N VAL A 304 -25.09 -0.01 -2.38
CA VAL A 304 -25.29 0.85 -1.21
C VAL A 304 -25.76 0.02 -0.02
N LEU A 305 -25.18 0.31 1.15
CA LEU A 305 -25.69 -0.13 2.43
C LEU A 305 -26.93 0.71 2.79
N THR A 306 -28.11 0.11 2.79
CA THR A 306 -29.31 0.76 3.33
C THR A 306 -29.29 0.67 4.85
N MET A 307 -29.90 1.65 5.50
CA MET A 307 -29.88 1.78 6.95
C MET A 307 -31.12 2.54 7.39
N GLU A 308 -31.96 1.88 8.18
CA GLU A 308 -33.21 2.44 8.69
C GLU A 308 -33.31 2.18 10.20
N PRO A 309 -33.94 3.07 11.00
CA PRO A 309 -34.19 2.79 12.40
C PRO A 309 -35.00 1.50 12.57
N ASN A 310 -34.64 0.68 13.55
CA ASN A 310 -35.48 -0.46 13.92
C ASN A 310 -36.81 0.02 14.55
N THR A 311 -37.79 -0.88 14.65
CA THR A 311 -39.15 -0.56 15.17
C THR A 311 -39.12 0.11 16.54
N GLU A 312 -38.22 -0.32 17.43
CA GLU A 312 -38.08 0.20 18.79
C GLU A 312 -37.24 1.48 18.87
N ARG A 313 -36.64 1.92 17.75
CA ARG A 313 -35.70 3.04 17.67
C ARG A 313 -34.51 2.95 18.63
N THR A 314 -34.10 1.72 18.97
CA THR A 314 -32.92 1.41 19.78
C THR A 314 -31.65 1.24 18.94
N GLY A 315 -31.77 1.22 17.62
CA GLY A 315 -30.65 1.12 16.68
C GLY A 315 -31.11 1.17 15.23
N VAL A 316 -30.33 0.57 14.35
CA VAL A 316 -30.61 0.50 12.90
C VAL A 316 -30.64 -0.93 12.40
N VAL A 317 -31.43 -1.15 11.35
CA VAL A 317 -31.41 -2.36 10.53
C VAL A 317 -30.67 -2.02 9.24
N PHE A 318 -29.68 -2.84 8.89
CA PHE A 318 -28.96 -2.71 7.62
C PHE A 318 -29.63 -3.51 6.51
N GLY A 319 -29.46 -3.04 5.28
CA GLY A 319 -29.77 -3.80 4.08
C GLY A 319 -28.75 -3.54 2.98
N VAL A 320 -28.84 -4.27 1.88
CA VAL A 320 -27.96 -4.10 0.72
C VAL A 320 -28.80 -3.83 -0.51
N GLN A 321 -28.66 -2.65 -1.08
CA GLN A 321 -29.24 -2.29 -2.36
C GLN A 321 -28.21 -2.51 -3.47
N ASN A 322 -28.45 -3.52 -4.28
CA ASN A 322 -27.77 -3.70 -5.56
C ASN A 322 -28.33 -2.69 -6.57
N ASP A 323 -27.50 -2.28 -7.53
CA ASP A 323 -27.87 -1.40 -8.65
C ASP A 323 -28.35 -0.01 -8.22
N ALA A 324 -27.63 0.59 -7.27
CA ALA A 324 -27.92 1.94 -6.82
C ALA A 324 -27.83 2.96 -7.98
N PRO A 325 -28.81 3.88 -8.08
CA PRO A 325 -28.92 4.76 -9.24
C PRO A 325 -27.71 5.68 -9.41
N SER A 326 -27.51 6.14 -10.64
CA SER A 326 -26.52 7.16 -10.98
C SER A 326 -27.16 8.28 -11.79
N LEU A 327 -26.66 9.50 -11.59
CA LEU A 327 -27.11 10.65 -12.35
C LEU A 327 -26.53 10.57 -13.78
N SER A 328 -27.38 10.25 -14.76
CA SER A 328 -26.97 10.04 -16.16
C SER A 328 -26.50 11.34 -16.84
N LYS A 329 -27.09 12.48 -16.46
CA LYS A 329 -26.78 13.82 -17.00
C LYS A 329 -26.39 14.78 -15.88
N GLY A 330 -25.40 15.65 -16.12
CA GLY A 330 -24.93 16.65 -15.16
C GLY A 330 -23.41 16.75 -15.10
N SER A 331 -22.91 17.87 -14.58
CA SER A 331 -21.47 18.10 -14.38
C SER A 331 -20.88 17.13 -13.35
N SER A 332 -19.56 16.96 -13.36
CA SER A 332 -18.86 16.14 -12.36
C SER A 332 -19.14 16.59 -10.92
N ALA A 333 -19.42 17.88 -10.69
CA ALA A 333 -19.82 18.39 -9.38
C ALA A 333 -21.22 17.92 -8.98
N GLN A 334 -22.19 18.00 -9.89
CA GLN A 334 -23.58 17.55 -9.65
C GLN A 334 -23.65 16.04 -9.37
N LYS A 335 -22.91 15.23 -10.13
CA LYS A 335 -22.80 13.78 -9.90
C LYS A 335 -22.25 13.46 -8.51
N ARG A 336 -21.22 14.20 -8.06
CA ARG A 336 -20.64 14.04 -6.72
C ARG A 336 -21.62 14.39 -5.61
N GLU A 337 -22.40 15.45 -5.78
CA GLU A 337 -23.40 15.85 -4.79
C GLU A 337 -24.55 14.85 -4.71
N TYR A 338 -25.05 14.36 -5.86
CA TYR A 338 -26.04 13.29 -5.90
C TYR A 338 -25.56 12.02 -5.18
N ASP A 339 -24.33 11.58 -5.48
CA ASP A 339 -23.71 10.42 -4.80
C ASP A 339 -23.60 10.60 -3.29
N LYS A 340 -23.33 11.83 -2.84
CA LYS A 340 -23.19 12.18 -1.42
C LYS A 340 -24.55 12.17 -0.72
N GLN A 341 -25.61 12.62 -1.38
CA GLN A 341 -26.98 12.56 -0.84
C GLN A 341 -27.50 11.12 -0.78
N LEU A 342 -27.30 10.35 -1.85
CA LEU A 342 -27.79 8.98 -1.97
C LEU A 342 -27.22 8.05 -0.88
N ALA A 343 -25.92 8.11 -0.62
CA ALA A 343 -25.23 7.21 0.30
C ALA A 343 -24.30 7.94 1.28
N GLY A 344 -24.72 9.13 1.72
CA GLY A 344 -24.14 9.78 2.90
C GLY A 344 -24.35 8.91 4.13
N GLY A 345 -23.34 8.81 4.99
CA GLY A 345 -23.46 8.10 6.26
C GLY A 345 -23.93 9.01 7.39
N THR A 346 -23.81 8.53 8.63
CA THR A 346 -24.17 9.27 9.85
C THR A 346 -23.17 10.36 10.23
N MET A 347 -21.91 10.24 9.78
CA MET A 347 -20.82 11.16 10.10
C MET A 347 -20.79 12.37 9.15
N SER A 348 -20.63 13.55 9.72
CA SER A 348 -20.36 14.80 9.00
C SER A 348 -19.26 15.61 9.70
N HIS A 349 -19.03 16.86 9.26
CA HIS A 349 -18.12 17.77 9.95
C HIS A 349 -18.64 18.18 11.33
N SER A 350 -19.95 18.23 11.55
CA SER A 350 -20.56 18.64 12.84
C SER A 350 -20.63 17.52 13.87
N GLY A 351 -20.43 16.26 13.47
CA GLY A 351 -20.55 15.11 14.35
C GLY A 351 -21.30 13.96 13.71
N VAL A 352 -22.07 13.23 14.50
CA VAL A 352 -22.85 12.06 14.09
C VAL A 352 -24.33 12.35 14.24
N THR A 353 -25.09 12.31 13.15
CA THR A 353 -26.54 12.40 13.20
C THR A 353 -27.14 11.05 13.57
N CYS A 354 -27.91 11.00 14.66
CA CYS A 354 -28.62 9.80 15.07
C CYS A 354 -29.78 9.52 14.11
N PRO A 355 -29.83 8.36 13.43
CA PRO A 355 -30.94 8.04 12.52
C PRO A 355 -32.28 7.82 13.24
N CYS A 356 -32.26 7.58 14.55
CA CYS A 356 -33.46 7.27 15.34
C CYS A 356 -34.19 8.52 15.87
N CYS A 357 -33.47 9.63 16.09
CA CYS A 357 -34.03 10.86 16.68
C CYS A 357 -33.44 12.18 16.14
N ASP A 358 -32.64 12.11 15.07
CA ASP A 358 -31.98 13.23 14.37
C ASP A 358 -31.03 14.10 15.21
N THR A 359 -30.82 13.77 16.49
CA THR A 359 -29.88 14.48 17.35
C THR A 359 -28.45 14.30 16.85
N ILE A 360 -27.70 15.41 16.80
CA ILE A 360 -26.28 15.40 16.45
C ILE A 360 -25.44 15.14 17.71
N ILE A 361 -24.70 14.05 17.72
CA ILE A 361 -23.67 13.75 18.70
C ILE A 361 -22.39 14.47 18.23
N THR A 362 -21.96 15.49 18.97
CA THR A 362 -20.84 16.33 18.55
C THR A 362 -19.51 15.58 18.56
N ARG A 363 -18.49 16.15 17.89
CA ARG A 363 -17.14 15.55 17.83
C ARG A 363 -16.49 15.44 19.20
N GLU A 364 -16.70 16.43 20.07
CA GLU A 364 -16.19 16.45 21.44
C GLU A 364 -16.82 15.32 22.24
N SER A 365 -18.14 15.12 22.12
CA SER A 365 -18.81 14.01 22.77
C SER A 365 -18.28 12.66 22.25
N LEU A 366 -18.07 12.51 20.94
CA LEU A 366 -17.51 11.27 20.38
C LEU A 366 -16.10 10.99 20.91
N GLN A 367 -15.26 12.02 21.03
CA GLN A 367 -13.92 11.88 21.62
C GLN A 367 -14.00 11.45 23.09
N GLN A 368 -14.93 12.00 23.87
CA GLN A 368 -15.15 11.58 25.26
C GLN A 368 -15.66 10.14 25.37
N GLU A 369 -16.49 9.68 24.44
CA GLU A 369 -16.91 8.26 24.37
C GLU A 369 -15.73 7.36 23.98
N GLY A 370 -14.87 7.81 23.06
CA GLY A 370 -13.61 7.13 22.71
C GLY A 370 -12.66 6.99 23.90
N LEU A 371 -12.36 8.10 24.58
CA LEU A 371 -11.46 8.14 25.75
C LEU A 371 -11.94 7.29 26.91
N GLY A 372 -13.25 7.05 26.97
CA GLY A 372 -13.86 6.21 27.98
C GLY A 372 -14.04 4.76 27.57
N ASP A 373 -13.50 4.34 26.42
CA ASP A 373 -13.68 3.02 25.82
C ASP A 373 -15.16 2.59 25.68
N ARG A 374 -16.03 3.54 25.31
CA ARG A 374 -17.49 3.34 25.13
C ARG A 374 -17.91 3.27 23.68
N LEU A 375 -16.96 3.14 22.75
CA LEU A 375 -17.24 2.94 21.34
C LEU A 375 -17.38 1.44 21.03
N GLY A 376 -18.58 1.02 20.65
CA GLY A 376 -18.82 -0.34 20.22
C GLY A 376 -18.41 -0.60 18.76
N THR A 377 -18.77 -1.78 18.26
CA THR A 377 -18.62 -2.17 16.86
C THR A 377 -19.85 -2.93 16.38
N THR A 378 -20.19 -2.78 15.10
CA THR A 378 -21.24 -3.59 14.46
C THR A 378 -20.81 -3.99 13.06
N MET A 379 -21.10 -5.23 12.69
CA MET A 379 -20.86 -5.74 11.34
C MET A 379 -21.98 -5.25 10.43
N THR A 380 -21.61 -4.59 9.34
CA THR A 380 -22.54 -3.92 8.43
C THR A 380 -22.82 -4.74 7.17
N ALA A 381 -21.80 -5.38 6.60
CA ALA A 381 -21.92 -6.18 5.39
C ALA A 381 -20.79 -7.20 5.28
N VAL A 382 -21.02 -8.25 4.49
CA VAL A 382 -20.03 -9.27 4.11
C VAL A 382 -19.74 -9.14 2.63
N ILE A 383 -18.45 -9.20 2.29
CA ILE A 383 -17.97 -9.28 0.92
C ILE A 383 -17.65 -10.73 0.62
N VAL A 384 -18.24 -11.28 -0.44
CA VAL A 384 -17.98 -12.65 -0.91
C VAL A 384 -17.44 -12.64 -2.33
N ASN A 385 -16.75 -13.70 -2.72
CA ASN A 385 -16.28 -13.88 -4.10
C ASN A 385 -17.35 -14.63 -4.91
N GLY A 386 -18.11 -13.90 -5.74
CA GLY A 386 -19.10 -14.46 -6.65
C GLY A 386 -18.54 -14.76 -8.03
N GLN A 387 -19.39 -15.28 -8.93
CA GLN A 387 -19.00 -15.69 -10.28
C GLN A 387 -18.44 -14.54 -11.13
N TYR A 388 -19.01 -13.34 -10.98
CA TYR A 388 -18.64 -12.14 -11.75
C TYR A 388 -17.88 -11.11 -10.90
N GLY A 389 -17.22 -11.56 -9.84
CA GLY A 389 -16.41 -10.76 -8.93
C GLY A 389 -17.03 -10.57 -7.54
N LYS A 390 -16.60 -9.53 -6.84
CA LYS A 390 -17.00 -9.29 -5.43
C LYS A 390 -18.48 -8.96 -5.31
N GLU A 391 -19.21 -9.69 -4.47
CA GLU A 391 -20.61 -9.44 -4.12
C GLU A 391 -20.75 -9.03 -2.67
N TYR A 392 -21.89 -8.43 -2.31
CA TYR A 392 -22.15 -7.86 -1.00
C TYR A 392 -23.47 -8.38 -0.47
N ARG A 393 -23.48 -8.79 0.80
CA ARG A 393 -24.69 -9.25 1.50
C ARG A 393 -24.65 -8.85 2.97
N LEU A 394 -25.75 -9.07 3.67
CA LEU A 394 -25.76 -9.00 5.13
C LEU A 394 -25.07 -10.23 5.73
N PRO A 395 -24.48 -10.10 6.94
CA PRO A 395 -23.98 -11.25 7.68
C PRO A 395 -25.13 -12.13 8.14
N ASN A 396 -24.89 -13.44 8.21
CA ASN A 396 -25.82 -14.39 8.82
C ASN A 396 -25.52 -14.56 10.33
N ALA A 397 -26.37 -15.32 11.03
CA ALA A 397 -26.23 -15.53 12.47
C ALA A 397 -24.89 -16.20 12.84
N ASP A 398 -24.50 -17.24 12.09
CA ASP A 398 -23.25 -17.99 12.33
C ASP A 398 -22.03 -17.09 12.20
N GLU A 399 -21.98 -16.23 11.17
CA GLU A 399 -20.90 -15.27 10.96
C GLU A 399 -20.84 -14.19 12.05
N ILE A 400 -21.99 -13.80 12.62
CA ILE A 400 -22.04 -12.89 13.77
C ILE A 400 -21.49 -13.59 15.01
N GLU A 401 -21.79 -14.87 15.21
CA GLU A 401 -21.29 -15.66 16.33
C GLU A 401 -19.78 -15.91 16.24
N LEU A 402 -19.25 -16.18 15.03
CA LEU A 402 -17.82 -16.38 14.78
C LEU A 402 -16.95 -15.21 15.26
N VAL A 403 -17.49 -13.99 15.30
CA VAL A 403 -16.79 -12.81 15.83
C VAL A 403 -16.48 -12.98 17.31
N SER A 404 -17.43 -13.51 18.09
CA SER A 404 -17.27 -13.73 19.52
C SER A 404 -16.25 -14.84 19.80
N GLU A 405 -16.13 -15.81 18.90
CA GLU A 405 -15.04 -16.80 18.94
C GLU A 405 -13.69 -16.17 18.60
N ALA A 406 -13.61 -15.39 17.51
CA ALA A 406 -12.39 -14.69 17.11
C ALA A 406 -11.86 -13.77 18.22
N GLN A 407 -12.76 -13.05 18.91
CA GLN A 407 -12.39 -12.17 20.02
C GLN A 407 -11.81 -12.94 21.22
N ARG A 408 -12.32 -14.15 21.51
CA ARG A 408 -11.79 -15.01 22.57
C ARG A 408 -10.41 -15.56 22.21
N GLU A 409 -10.22 -15.96 20.95
CA GLU A 409 -8.93 -16.44 20.48
C GLU A 409 -7.88 -15.33 20.47
N LEU A 410 -8.26 -14.10 20.14
CA LEU A 410 -7.35 -12.96 20.05
C LEU A 410 -6.54 -12.77 21.35
N THR A 411 -7.19 -12.92 22.52
CA THR A 411 -6.52 -12.88 23.82
C THR A 411 -5.43 -13.94 23.95
N THR A 412 -5.72 -15.18 23.51
CA THR A 412 -4.78 -16.30 23.57
C THR A 412 -3.63 -16.11 22.58
N THR A 413 -3.93 -15.65 21.36
CA THR A 413 -2.94 -15.38 20.32
C THR A 413 -2.00 -14.24 20.73
N PHE A 414 -2.52 -13.16 21.30
CA PHE A 414 -1.71 -12.03 21.77
C PHE A 414 -0.82 -12.40 22.97
N ALA A 415 -1.23 -13.34 23.80
CA ALA A 415 -0.37 -13.88 24.88
C ALA A 415 0.87 -14.61 24.34
N GLN A 416 0.86 -15.04 23.07
CA GLN A 416 2.02 -15.68 22.43
C GLN A 416 3.00 -14.67 21.82
N ILE A 417 2.64 -13.38 21.73
CA ILE A 417 3.53 -12.35 21.20
C ILE A 417 4.69 -12.18 22.19
N PRO A 418 5.95 -12.39 21.76
CA PRO A 418 7.10 -12.11 22.61
C PRO A 418 7.03 -10.67 23.11
N PHE A 419 7.19 -10.47 24.42
CA PHE A 419 7.11 -9.17 25.11
C PHE A 419 5.69 -8.57 25.26
N GLY A 420 4.63 -9.29 24.87
CA GLY A 420 3.25 -8.85 25.03
C GLY A 420 2.82 -7.78 24.01
N LEU A 421 1.62 -7.25 24.20
CA LEU A 421 1.16 -6.08 23.43
C LEU A 421 1.80 -4.81 23.98
N PRO A 422 2.11 -3.83 23.12
CA PRO A 422 2.49 -2.51 23.60
C PRO A 422 1.27 -1.87 24.29
N GLU A 423 1.39 -1.64 25.60
CA GLU A 423 0.37 -0.99 26.44
C GLU A 423 0.80 0.45 26.80
N GLU A 424 1.95 0.90 26.31
CA GLU A 424 2.43 2.25 26.58
C GLU A 424 1.46 3.29 26.01
N LYS A 425 0.90 4.11 26.90
CA LYS A 425 0.07 5.23 26.48
C LYS A 425 0.83 6.13 25.53
N ILE A 426 0.20 6.52 24.43
CA ILE A 426 0.77 7.51 23.52
C ILE A 426 0.80 8.85 24.27
N THR A 427 1.96 9.22 24.80
CA THR A 427 2.14 10.50 25.47
C THR A 427 2.05 11.62 24.45
N LEU A 428 1.01 12.44 24.54
CA LEU A 428 1.02 13.78 23.96
C LEU A 428 2.09 14.57 24.72
N ASP A 429 3.29 14.68 24.16
CA ASP A 429 4.30 15.54 24.77
C ASP A 429 3.77 16.97 24.87
N ALA A 430 4.14 17.70 25.93
CA ALA A 430 3.70 19.08 26.17
C ALA A 430 4.10 20.07 25.03
N LYS A 431 4.84 19.60 24.03
CA LYS A 431 5.28 20.34 22.84
C LYS A 431 4.48 20.01 21.57
N GLY A 432 3.53 19.07 21.61
CA GLY A 432 2.68 18.74 20.45
C GLY A 432 3.43 18.11 19.27
N ASN A 433 4.57 17.45 19.50
CA ASN A 433 5.33 16.77 18.45
C ASN A 433 4.69 15.45 17.99
N THR A 434 3.68 14.99 18.72
CA THR A 434 2.88 13.83 18.32
C THR A 434 1.73 14.30 17.44
N TRP A 435 1.93 14.30 16.12
CA TRP A 435 0.93 14.69 15.12
C TRP A 435 -0.21 13.67 14.94
N CYS A 436 -0.22 12.61 15.77
CA CYS A 436 -1.30 11.64 15.80
C CYS A 436 -2.51 12.27 16.52
N ILE A 437 -3.53 12.65 15.77
CA ILE A 437 -4.83 13.01 16.36
C ILE A 437 -5.41 11.72 16.93
N LEU A 438 -5.34 11.57 18.25
CA LEU A 438 -5.67 10.32 18.93
C LEU A 438 -7.16 9.92 18.86
N TYR A 439 -8.08 10.77 18.36
CA TYR A 439 -9.53 10.48 18.28
C TYR A 439 -10.15 9.87 19.56
N GLY A 440 -9.51 10.08 20.72
CA GLY A 440 -9.89 9.49 22.00
C GLY A 440 -9.38 8.08 22.26
N LEU A 441 -8.46 7.53 21.48
CA LEU A 441 -7.76 6.28 21.76
C LEU A 441 -6.39 6.63 22.35
N ASP A 442 -6.12 6.20 23.58
CA ASP A 442 -4.87 6.51 24.29
C ASP A 442 -3.79 5.41 24.17
N THR A 443 -4.11 4.34 23.42
CA THR A 443 -3.24 3.21 23.07
C THR A 443 -3.24 2.95 21.57
#